data_AF-A0A363U503-F1
#
_entry.id   AF-A0A363U503-F1
#
_cell.length_a   1.000
_cell.length_b   1.000
_cell.length_c   1.000
_cell.angle_alpha   90.00
_cell.angle_beta   90.00
_cell.angle_gamma   90.00
#
_symmetry.space_group_name_H-M   'P 1'
#
loop_
_entity.id
_entity.type
_entity.pdbx_description
1 polymer ?
#
loop_
_entity_poly.entity_id
_entity_poly.type
_entity_poly.pdbx_seq_one_letter_code
_entity_poly.pdbx_strand_id
1 'polypeptide(L)'
;MRKIALLLSISMLFTLGNAPLKGEFVKEVTLNASQVTGAMDIELAMEAATDRGEHPGIVTLDASAGDFIYTSDDRSINIYLSDVTLRSKNGAMITNCADGIFFDDFVTDNVVIEGIRFVCENGIIASYGTHRNVTIRDNVFIANSYAIGARGADGWIITGNHAAGNATVIQLLESTETIISDNSLIGSSQGLGIFLEKSDGNTVSHNIIGNGWQGILIGSGSSGNRVINNTIQFVQQAGISFEGNNEYNSVLANKINCLPGTDCLIVSVGDPPLSPTNKVHGNRFVR
;
A
#
# COMPACT_ATOMS: atom_id res chain seq x y z
N MET A 1 49.48 17.52 8.22
CA MET A 1 48.66 17.93 7.07
C MET A 1 48.00 16.70 6.45
N ARG A 2 46.68 16.61 6.57
CA ARG A 2 45.67 16.02 5.65
C ARG A 2 44.51 15.49 6.47
N LYS A 3 43.53 16.37 6.67
CA LYS A 3 42.16 16.06 7.08
C LYS A 3 41.50 15.30 5.93
N ILE A 4 41.01 14.09 6.18
CA ILE A 4 40.10 13.40 5.25
C ILE A 4 38.70 13.69 5.77
N ALA A 5 38.04 14.65 5.13
CA ALA A 5 36.62 14.92 5.34
C ALA A 5 35.82 13.86 4.58
N LEU A 6 35.08 13.05 5.32
CA LEU A 6 34.10 12.12 4.78
C LEU A 6 32.84 12.95 4.46
N LEU A 7 32.67 13.34 3.19
CA LEU A 7 31.38 13.81 2.70
C LEU A 7 30.45 12.60 2.59
N LEU A 8 29.53 12.47 3.54
CA LEU A 8 28.31 11.69 3.36
C LEU A 8 27.41 12.48 2.41
N SER A 9 27.49 12.18 1.12
CA SER A 9 26.46 12.58 0.16
C SER A 9 25.22 11.73 0.41
N ILE A 10 24.30 12.27 1.20
CA ILE A 10 22.92 11.78 1.24
C ILE A 10 22.32 12.13 -0.12
N SER A 11 22.29 11.16 -1.03
CA SER A 11 21.43 11.23 -2.20
C SER A 11 19.99 11.03 -1.72
N MET A 12 19.35 12.14 -1.29
CA MET A 12 17.88 12.23 -1.31
C MET A 12 17.47 12.11 -2.78
N LEU A 13 17.11 10.90 -3.18
CA LEU A 13 16.37 10.68 -4.41
C LEU A 13 14.96 11.18 -4.15
N PHE A 14 14.73 12.48 -4.39
CA PHE A 14 13.37 12.97 -4.59
C PHE A 14 12.86 12.29 -5.85
N THR A 15 12.07 11.24 -5.70
CA THR A 15 11.18 10.80 -6.76
C THR A 15 10.21 11.95 -7.00
N LEU A 16 10.43 12.70 -8.07
CA LEU A 16 9.47 13.61 -8.66
C LEU A 16 8.27 12.76 -9.13
N GLY A 17 7.44 12.35 -8.19
CA GLY A 17 6.07 11.95 -8.49
C GLY A 17 5.35 13.19 -8.97
N ASN A 18 5.13 13.27 -10.29
CA ASN A 18 4.24 14.19 -11.00
C ASN A 18 4.11 15.57 -10.34
N ALA A 19 5.17 16.37 -10.41
CA ALA A 19 4.99 17.82 -10.28
C ALA A 19 3.99 18.26 -11.37
N PRO A 20 2.93 19.01 -11.03
CA PRO A 20 1.98 19.51 -12.03
C PRO A 20 2.75 20.20 -13.15
N LEU A 21 2.37 19.91 -14.39
CA LEU A 21 2.83 20.65 -15.56
C LEU A 21 2.71 22.14 -15.25
N LYS A 22 3.84 22.86 -15.27
CA LYS A 22 3.93 24.29 -14.99
C LYS A 22 2.85 25.05 -15.77
N GLY A 23 1.80 25.50 -15.07
CA GLY A 23 0.84 26.48 -15.58
C GLY A 23 -0.64 26.16 -15.37
N GLU A 24 -1.02 24.93 -15.03
CA GLU A 24 -2.43 24.63 -14.74
C GLU A 24 -2.80 24.98 -13.29
N PHE A 25 -3.89 25.73 -13.14
CA PHE A 25 -4.50 26.00 -11.85
C PHE A 25 -5.13 24.70 -11.34
N VAL A 26 -4.49 24.05 -10.36
CA VAL A 26 -5.07 22.91 -9.67
C VAL A 26 -6.03 23.44 -8.62
N LYS A 27 -7.32 23.15 -8.79
CA LYS A 27 -8.35 23.60 -7.86
C LYS A 27 -8.30 22.73 -6.60
N GLU A 28 -8.32 23.39 -5.44
CA GLU A 28 -8.33 22.73 -4.13
C GLU A 28 -9.65 23.00 -3.41
N VAL A 29 -10.29 21.94 -2.92
CA VAL A 29 -11.46 21.99 -2.03
C VAL A 29 -11.01 21.52 -0.66
N THR A 30 -11.23 22.34 0.37
CA THR A 30 -10.92 21.97 1.77
C THR A 30 -12.21 21.70 2.53
N LEU A 31 -12.28 20.54 3.18
CA LEU A 31 -13.37 20.15 4.06
C LEU A 31 -12.87 20.04 5.50
N ASN A 32 -13.64 20.51 6.47
CA ASN A 32 -13.45 20.17 7.87
C ASN A 32 -14.52 19.17 8.34
N ALA A 33 -14.34 18.61 9.53
CA ALA A 33 -15.24 17.59 10.09
C ALA A 33 -16.72 17.99 10.16
N SER A 34 -17.05 19.27 10.33
CA SER A 34 -18.46 19.73 10.38
C SER A 34 -19.16 19.71 9.01
N GLN A 35 -18.40 19.58 7.92
CA GLN A 35 -18.90 19.55 6.55
C GLN A 35 -19.04 18.14 6.00
N VAL A 36 -18.66 17.12 6.78
CA VAL A 36 -18.62 15.73 6.33
C VAL A 36 -19.44 14.89 7.29
N THR A 37 -20.54 14.39 6.78
CA THR A 37 -21.44 13.45 7.45
C THR A 37 -21.27 12.03 6.91
N GLY A 38 -20.66 11.86 5.73
CA GLY A 38 -20.37 10.56 5.12
C GLY A 38 -19.44 10.66 3.90
N ALA A 39 -19.28 9.55 3.20
CA ALA A 39 -18.40 9.43 2.03
C ALA A 39 -18.83 10.35 0.87
N MET A 40 -20.14 10.40 0.56
CA MET A 40 -20.74 11.31 -0.44
C MET A 40 -20.25 12.77 -0.35
N ASP A 41 -20.04 13.32 0.85
CA ASP A 41 -19.59 14.72 0.98
C ASP A 41 -18.17 14.91 0.44
N ILE A 42 -17.31 13.90 0.58
CA ILE A 42 -15.95 13.88 0.03
C ILE A 42 -16.00 13.64 -1.48
N GLU A 43 -16.89 12.77 -1.96
CA GLU A 43 -17.09 12.50 -3.39
C GLU A 43 -17.54 13.74 -4.16
N LEU A 44 -18.51 14.48 -3.62
CA LEU A 44 -18.95 15.76 -4.19
C LEU A 44 -17.82 16.81 -4.17
N ALA A 45 -16.94 16.78 -3.16
CA ALA A 45 -15.76 17.62 -3.16
C ALA A 45 -14.73 17.22 -4.23
N MET A 46 -14.59 15.93 -4.53
CA MET A 46 -13.75 15.46 -5.64
C MET A 46 -14.31 15.93 -6.99
N GLU A 47 -15.63 15.82 -7.21
CA GLU A 47 -16.28 16.39 -8.39
C GLU A 47 -16.06 17.90 -8.49
N ALA A 48 -16.23 18.62 -7.39
CA ALA A 48 -16.02 20.06 -7.38
C ALA A 48 -14.56 20.45 -7.62
N ALA A 49 -13.60 19.68 -7.09
CA ALA A 49 -12.17 19.94 -7.23
C ALA A 49 -11.65 19.62 -8.64
N THR A 50 -12.23 18.65 -9.32
CA THR A 50 -11.79 18.22 -10.66
C THR A 50 -12.66 18.80 -11.79
N ASP A 51 -13.72 19.53 -11.45
CA ASP A 51 -14.80 19.87 -12.39
C ASP A 51 -15.30 18.61 -13.12
N ARG A 52 -15.65 17.59 -12.32
CA ARG A 52 -16.11 16.28 -12.78
C ARG A 52 -15.11 15.56 -13.70
N GLY A 53 -13.84 15.68 -13.38
CA GLY A 53 -12.75 15.02 -14.11
C GLY A 53 -12.25 15.78 -15.34
N GLU A 54 -12.66 17.03 -15.56
CA GLU A 54 -12.15 17.85 -16.67
C GLU A 54 -10.73 18.38 -16.40
N HIS A 55 -10.31 18.48 -15.13
CA HIS A 55 -8.97 18.91 -14.75
C HIS A 55 -8.49 18.27 -13.44
N PRO A 56 -7.17 18.29 -13.15
CA PRO A 56 -6.66 17.85 -11.87
C PRO A 56 -7.26 18.61 -10.69
N GLY A 57 -7.49 17.91 -9.58
CA GLY A 57 -8.15 18.45 -8.40
C GLY A 57 -7.57 17.93 -7.10
N ILE A 58 -7.58 18.76 -6.05
CA ILE A 58 -7.15 18.39 -4.71
C ILE A 58 -8.33 18.51 -3.75
N VAL A 59 -8.57 17.46 -2.96
CA VAL A 59 -9.44 17.49 -1.78
C VAL A 59 -8.58 17.39 -0.54
N THR A 60 -8.66 18.40 0.32
CA THR A 60 -7.93 18.46 1.59
C THR A 60 -8.89 18.30 2.76
N LEU A 61 -8.67 17.26 3.56
CA LEU A 61 -9.39 17.00 4.80
C LEU A 61 -8.66 17.71 5.96
N ASP A 62 -9.20 18.80 6.47
CA ASP A 62 -8.64 19.59 7.56
C ASP A 62 -9.24 19.21 8.92
N ALA A 63 -8.45 18.51 9.73
CA ALA A 63 -8.84 18.04 11.05
C ALA A 63 -8.86 19.13 12.14
N SER A 64 -8.71 20.41 11.80
CA SER A 64 -8.75 21.51 12.79
C SER A 64 -10.08 21.61 13.55
N ALA A 65 -11.16 21.04 13.01
CA ALA A 65 -12.46 20.94 13.67
C ALA A 65 -12.72 19.58 14.35
N GLY A 66 -11.73 18.68 14.40
CA GLY A 66 -11.85 17.33 14.93
C GLY A 66 -11.80 16.25 13.86
N ASP A 67 -12.10 15.01 14.27
CA ASP A 67 -12.11 13.83 13.41
C ASP A 67 -13.35 13.78 12.50
N PHE A 68 -13.21 13.14 11.35
CA PHE A 68 -14.28 12.90 10.38
C PHE A 68 -15.02 11.63 10.80
N ILE A 69 -16.14 11.78 11.51
CA ILE A 69 -16.95 10.65 12.00
C ILE A 69 -18.18 10.51 11.10
N TYR A 70 -18.24 9.43 10.33
CA TYR A 70 -19.40 9.20 9.47
C TYR A 70 -20.66 8.91 10.28
N THR A 71 -21.77 9.51 9.87
CA THR A 71 -23.10 9.36 10.47
C THR A 71 -24.17 9.01 9.45
N SER A 72 -23.88 9.11 8.15
CA SER A 72 -24.78 8.68 7.09
C SER A 72 -24.64 7.18 6.78
N ASP A 73 -25.53 6.66 5.93
CA ASP A 73 -25.50 5.27 5.49
C ASP A 73 -24.39 4.99 4.46
N ASP A 74 -23.94 6.03 3.75
CA ASP A 74 -22.85 5.93 2.77
C ASP A 74 -21.49 6.15 3.45
N ARG A 75 -20.77 5.05 3.64
CA ARG A 75 -19.62 4.96 4.53
C ARG A 75 -18.35 4.47 3.86
N SER A 76 -18.27 4.50 2.52
CA SER A 76 -17.12 4.07 1.72
C SER A 76 -16.87 5.06 0.59
N ILE A 77 -15.70 5.70 0.54
CA ILE A 77 -15.40 6.73 -0.47
C ILE A 77 -15.17 6.07 -1.83
N ASN A 78 -15.99 6.40 -2.82
CA ASN A 78 -15.84 5.92 -4.18
C ASN A 78 -14.88 6.80 -4.98
N ILE A 79 -13.87 6.18 -5.59
CA ILE A 79 -12.97 6.83 -6.53
C ILE A 79 -13.39 6.43 -7.95
N TYR A 80 -14.03 7.37 -8.65
CA TYR A 80 -14.50 7.21 -10.03
C TYR A 80 -14.00 8.32 -10.97
N LEU A 81 -13.08 9.16 -10.50
CA LEU A 81 -12.50 10.28 -11.25
C LEU A 81 -10.96 10.14 -11.30
N SER A 82 -10.39 10.51 -12.44
CA SER A 82 -8.94 10.65 -12.62
C SER A 82 -8.41 11.96 -12.06
N ASP A 83 -7.08 12.06 -11.91
CA ASP A 83 -6.37 13.28 -11.54
C ASP A 83 -6.81 13.89 -10.19
N VAL A 84 -7.21 13.02 -9.26
CA VAL A 84 -7.62 13.38 -7.90
C VAL A 84 -6.48 13.17 -6.91
N THR A 85 -6.22 14.18 -6.08
CA THR A 85 -5.47 14.01 -4.83
C THR A 85 -6.40 14.17 -3.63
N LEU A 86 -6.55 13.12 -2.83
CA LEU A 86 -7.20 13.17 -1.53
C LEU A 86 -6.12 13.17 -0.43
N ARG A 87 -6.05 14.24 0.35
CA ARG A 87 -5.00 14.42 1.35
C ARG A 87 -5.49 14.90 2.70
N SER A 88 -4.68 14.62 3.70
CA SER A 88 -4.86 15.10 5.06
C SER A 88 -4.19 16.45 5.30
N LYS A 89 -4.82 17.28 6.12
CA LYS A 89 -4.24 18.44 6.80
C LYS A 89 -4.57 18.34 8.28
N ASN A 90 -3.56 18.61 9.11
CA ASN A 90 -3.66 18.48 10.57
C ASN A 90 -3.97 17.05 11.08
N GLY A 91 -3.67 16.01 10.30
CA GLY A 91 -3.80 14.61 10.75
C GLY A 91 -5.23 14.08 10.70
N ALA A 92 -5.94 14.33 9.60
CA ALA A 92 -7.29 13.84 9.37
C ALA A 92 -7.43 12.34 9.66
N MET A 93 -8.41 12.04 10.52
CA MET A 93 -8.83 10.70 10.85
C MET A 93 -10.29 10.51 10.42
N ILE A 94 -10.54 9.48 9.61
CA ILE A 94 -11.88 9.03 9.23
C ILE A 94 -12.23 7.81 10.09
N THR A 95 -13.40 7.86 10.74
CA THR A 95 -13.92 6.79 11.59
C THR A 95 -15.37 6.47 11.27
N ASN A 96 -15.83 5.31 11.76
CA ASN A 96 -17.16 4.77 11.48
C ASN A 96 -17.41 4.54 9.98
N CYS A 97 -16.36 4.40 9.18
CA CYS A 97 -16.42 3.96 7.81
C CYS A 97 -16.69 2.45 7.74
N ALA A 98 -17.44 2.00 6.73
CA ALA A 98 -17.63 0.58 6.45
C ALA A 98 -16.36 0.05 5.81
N ASP A 99 -16.09 0.49 4.58
CA ASP A 99 -14.79 0.41 3.93
C ASP A 99 -14.18 1.83 3.85
N GLY A 100 -12.87 1.95 3.65
CA GLY A 100 -12.25 3.27 3.55
C GLY A 100 -12.48 3.95 2.21
N ILE A 101 -11.93 3.33 1.17
CA ILE A 101 -11.85 3.78 -0.20
C ILE A 101 -12.14 2.59 -1.11
N PHE A 102 -13.10 2.76 -2.00
CA PHE A 102 -13.44 1.83 -3.05
C PHE A 102 -13.11 2.47 -4.41
N PHE A 103 -12.21 1.86 -5.17
CA PHE A 103 -12.05 2.22 -6.58
C PHE A 103 -13.16 1.54 -7.37
N ASP A 104 -14.04 2.36 -7.94
CA ASP A 104 -15.23 1.92 -8.66
C ASP A 104 -14.87 1.29 -10.03
N ASP A 105 -15.82 0.69 -10.73
CA ASP A 105 -15.57 -0.05 -11.99
C ASP A 105 -15.13 0.86 -13.16
N PHE A 106 -15.06 2.18 -12.94
CA PHE A 106 -14.58 3.16 -13.93
C PHE A 106 -13.06 3.16 -14.01
N VAL A 107 -12.55 3.33 -15.24
CA VAL A 107 -11.11 3.54 -15.43
C VAL A 107 -10.72 4.87 -14.81
N THR A 108 -9.78 4.85 -13.86
CA THR A 108 -9.21 6.07 -13.27
C THR A 108 -7.70 6.08 -13.39
N ASP A 109 -7.13 7.24 -13.67
CA ASP A 109 -5.69 7.45 -13.78
C ASP A 109 -5.25 8.55 -12.81
N ASN A 110 -4.00 8.51 -12.34
CA ASN A 110 -3.36 9.58 -11.58
C ASN A 110 -4.07 9.93 -10.26
N VAL A 111 -4.40 8.93 -9.45
CA VAL A 111 -5.01 9.12 -8.12
C VAL A 111 -3.95 9.12 -7.04
N VAL A 112 -4.01 10.08 -6.10
CA VAL A 112 -3.14 10.14 -4.93
C VAL A 112 -3.96 10.14 -3.65
N ILE A 113 -3.69 9.22 -2.74
CA ILE A 113 -4.26 9.19 -1.39
C ILE A 113 -3.12 9.34 -0.38
N GLU A 114 -3.14 10.40 0.43
CA GLU A 114 -2.00 10.70 1.30
C GLU A 114 -2.30 11.24 2.71
N GLY A 115 -1.54 10.76 3.69
CA GLY A 115 -1.50 11.33 5.03
C GLY A 115 -2.75 11.10 5.89
N ILE A 116 -3.70 10.29 5.44
CA ILE A 116 -5.00 10.10 6.10
C ILE A 116 -4.97 8.87 6.99
N ARG A 117 -5.60 8.97 8.16
CA ARG A 117 -5.85 7.84 9.04
C ARG A 117 -7.26 7.30 8.83
N PHE A 118 -7.37 6.03 8.47
CA PHE A 118 -8.64 5.32 8.32
C PHE A 118 -8.81 4.29 9.44
N VAL A 119 -9.95 4.32 10.11
CA VAL A 119 -10.37 3.34 11.11
C VAL A 119 -11.76 2.84 10.71
N CYS A 120 -11.79 1.76 9.91
CA CYS A 120 -13.02 1.25 9.29
C CYS A 120 -13.37 -0.16 9.77
N GLU A 121 -14.62 -0.55 9.57
CA GLU A 121 -15.16 -1.84 9.98
C GLU A 121 -14.61 -3.01 9.16
N ASN A 122 -14.31 -2.82 7.88
CA ASN A 122 -13.93 -3.86 6.94
C ASN A 122 -12.49 -3.65 6.43
N GLY A 123 -12.31 -3.57 5.10
CA GLY A 123 -11.04 -3.21 4.46
C GLY A 123 -10.89 -1.71 4.31
N ILE A 124 -9.67 -1.22 4.05
CA ILE A 124 -9.49 0.22 3.78
C ILE A 124 -9.52 0.49 2.29
N ILE A 125 -8.59 -0.06 1.51
CA ILE A 125 -8.56 0.14 0.06
C ILE A 125 -9.03 -1.15 -0.62
N ALA A 126 -10.10 -1.04 -1.40
CA ALA A 126 -10.56 -2.08 -2.31
C ALA A 126 -10.54 -1.55 -3.75
N SER A 127 -10.03 -2.33 -4.68
CA SER A 127 -10.00 -1.94 -6.09
C SER A 127 -10.29 -3.11 -7.02
N TYR A 128 -11.21 -2.85 -7.94
CA TYR A 128 -11.62 -3.74 -9.03
C TYR A 128 -11.63 -2.94 -10.32
N GLY A 129 -11.09 -3.51 -11.39
CA GLY A 129 -11.07 -2.84 -12.69
C GLY A 129 -9.67 -2.35 -13.06
N THR A 130 -9.58 -1.21 -13.73
CA THR A 130 -8.32 -0.70 -14.28
C THR A 130 -8.05 0.70 -13.73
N HIS A 131 -7.09 0.79 -12.83
CA HIS A 131 -6.66 2.06 -12.27
C HIS A 131 -5.15 2.19 -12.40
N ARG A 132 -4.66 3.24 -13.05
CA ARG A 132 -3.23 3.38 -13.35
C ARG A 132 -2.64 4.56 -12.59
N ASN A 133 -1.35 4.44 -12.31
CA ASN A 133 -0.58 5.51 -11.68
C ASN A 133 -1.21 6.00 -10.36
N VAL A 134 -1.68 5.05 -9.55
CA VAL A 134 -2.23 5.31 -8.23
C VAL A 134 -1.10 5.35 -7.20
N THR A 135 -1.05 6.40 -6.39
CA THR A 135 -0.10 6.54 -5.28
C THR A 135 -0.83 6.54 -3.95
N ILE A 136 -0.53 5.56 -3.11
CA ILE A 136 -1.03 5.45 -1.75
C ILE A 136 0.16 5.66 -0.81
N ARG A 137 0.21 6.82 -0.12
CA ARG A 137 1.38 7.15 0.70
C ARG A 137 1.11 7.77 2.06
N ASP A 138 1.98 7.46 3.01
CA ASP A 138 1.99 8.09 4.34
C ASP A 138 0.65 7.99 5.10
N ASN A 139 -0.16 6.98 4.78
CA ASN A 139 -1.46 6.77 5.41
C ASN A 139 -1.35 5.84 6.63
N VAL A 140 -2.35 5.92 7.51
CA VAL A 140 -2.53 4.97 8.61
C VAL A 140 -3.81 4.17 8.39
N PHE A 141 -3.70 2.86 8.26
CA PHE A 141 -4.83 1.96 8.01
C PHE A 141 -5.06 1.04 9.20
N ILE A 142 -6.24 1.10 9.80
CA ILE A 142 -6.67 0.18 10.84
C ILE A 142 -7.94 -0.51 10.33
N ALA A 143 -7.77 -1.74 9.84
CA ALA A 143 -8.80 -2.53 9.18
C ALA A 143 -9.06 -3.83 9.95
N ASN A 144 -10.29 -4.34 9.90
CA ASN A 144 -10.57 -5.69 10.44
C ASN A 144 -10.32 -6.81 9.43
N SER A 145 -10.11 -6.50 8.15
CA SER A 145 -9.80 -7.47 7.10
C SER A 145 -8.41 -7.18 6.50
N TYR A 146 -8.34 -6.91 5.20
CA TYR A 146 -7.15 -6.40 4.51
C TYR A 146 -7.06 -4.87 4.61
N ALA A 147 -5.85 -4.32 4.68
CA ALA A 147 -5.68 -2.87 4.61
C ALA A 147 -5.75 -2.39 3.15
N ILE A 148 -5.08 -3.09 2.25
CA ILE A 148 -5.11 -2.80 0.81
C ILE A 148 -5.35 -4.10 0.04
N GLY A 149 -6.46 -4.18 -0.69
CA GLY A 149 -6.78 -5.25 -1.61
C GLY A 149 -7.02 -4.67 -2.99
N ALA A 150 -6.19 -5.04 -3.97
CA ALA A 150 -6.34 -4.54 -5.33
C ALA A 150 -6.18 -5.66 -6.36
N ARG A 151 -7.08 -5.67 -7.34
CA ARG A 151 -6.93 -6.46 -8.56
C ARG A 151 -6.55 -5.50 -9.70
N GLY A 152 -5.48 -5.79 -10.43
CA GLY A 152 -5.02 -4.94 -11.53
C GLY A 152 -4.34 -3.64 -11.06
N ALA A 153 -3.52 -3.70 -10.00
CA ALA A 153 -2.81 -2.54 -9.44
C ALA A 153 -1.60 -2.10 -10.28
N ASP A 154 -1.78 -1.98 -11.59
CA ASP A 154 -0.70 -1.79 -12.56
C ASP A 154 0.03 -0.45 -12.36
N GLY A 155 1.33 -0.53 -12.06
CA GLY A 155 2.18 0.63 -11.84
C GLY A 155 1.83 1.44 -10.58
N TRP A 156 1.13 0.84 -9.61
CA TRP A 156 0.82 1.52 -8.35
C TRP A 156 2.08 1.77 -7.51
N ILE A 157 2.04 2.80 -6.67
CA ILE A 157 3.07 3.11 -5.67
C ILE A 157 2.43 3.10 -4.29
N ILE A 158 2.81 2.14 -3.46
CA ILE A 158 2.33 1.97 -2.08
C ILE A 158 3.50 2.17 -1.14
N THR A 159 3.61 3.35 -0.51
CA THR A 159 4.81 3.69 0.26
C THR A 159 4.60 4.49 1.54
N GLY A 160 5.41 4.26 2.57
CA GLY A 160 5.35 5.03 3.81
C GLY A 160 4.09 4.78 4.65
N ASN A 161 3.26 3.80 4.30
CA ASN A 161 2.00 3.55 5.00
C ASN A 161 2.25 2.71 6.28
N HIS A 162 1.45 2.98 7.31
CA HIS A 162 1.35 2.14 8.50
C HIS A 162 0.00 1.43 8.50
N ALA A 163 0.01 0.10 8.33
CA ALA A 163 -1.20 -0.67 8.14
C ALA A 163 -1.30 -1.82 9.16
N ALA A 164 -2.45 -1.93 9.80
CA ALA A 164 -2.84 -3.04 10.65
C ALA A 164 -4.11 -3.70 10.09
N GLY A 165 -4.07 -5.01 9.89
CA GLY A 165 -5.19 -5.80 9.39
C GLY A 165 -5.30 -7.16 10.07
N ASN A 166 -6.50 -7.71 10.25
CA ASN A 166 -6.65 -9.04 10.86
C ASN A 166 -6.53 -10.19 9.84
N ALA A 167 -6.41 -9.90 8.56
CA ALA A 167 -6.18 -10.88 7.50
C ALA A 167 -4.83 -10.62 6.82
N THR A 168 -4.80 -10.71 5.48
CA THR A 168 -3.66 -10.28 4.68
C THR A 168 -3.59 -8.75 4.64
N VAL A 169 -2.46 -8.14 5.03
CA VAL A 169 -2.40 -6.66 5.12
C VAL A 169 -2.45 -6.01 3.74
N ILE A 170 -1.60 -6.46 2.80
CA ILE A 170 -1.62 -6.03 1.40
C ILE A 170 -1.81 -7.26 0.50
N GLN A 171 -2.85 -7.25 -0.33
CA GLN A 171 -3.14 -8.27 -1.33
C GLN A 171 -3.19 -7.64 -2.71
N LEU A 172 -2.29 -8.09 -3.61
CA LEU A 172 -2.32 -7.74 -5.02
C LEU A 172 -2.60 -8.98 -5.85
N LEU A 173 -3.65 -8.89 -6.66
CA LEU A 173 -4.08 -9.93 -7.60
C LEU A 173 -3.92 -9.39 -9.02
N GLU A 174 -3.40 -10.19 -9.94
CA GLU A 174 -3.37 -9.82 -11.37
C GLU A 174 -2.73 -8.43 -11.59
N SER A 175 -1.65 -8.11 -10.86
CA SER A 175 -1.05 -6.77 -10.81
C SER A 175 0.37 -6.76 -11.36
N THR A 176 0.74 -5.70 -12.06
CA THR A 176 2.04 -5.56 -12.70
C THR A 176 2.81 -4.30 -12.31
N GLU A 177 4.13 -4.41 -12.23
CA GLU A 177 5.03 -3.25 -12.06
C GLU A 177 4.71 -2.36 -10.83
N THR A 178 4.02 -2.89 -9.81
CA THR A 178 3.71 -2.18 -8.57
C THR A 178 4.94 -2.07 -7.68
N ILE A 179 5.07 -0.94 -6.97
CA ILE A 179 6.10 -0.72 -5.95
C ILE A 179 5.44 -0.70 -4.57
N ILE A 180 5.85 -1.63 -3.70
CA ILE A 180 5.49 -1.65 -2.28
C ILE A 180 6.76 -1.39 -1.48
N SER A 181 6.95 -0.17 -0.97
CA SER A 181 8.18 0.20 -0.28
C SER A 181 8.02 1.01 1.00
N ASP A 182 8.89 0.78 1.97
CA ASP A 182 8.98 1.58 3.19
C ASP A 182 7.67 1.60 4.01
N ASN A 183 6.87 0.54 3.93
CA ASN A 183 5.65 0.40 4.73
C ASN A 183 5.90 -0.36 6.03
N SER A 184 5.10 -0.06 7.05
CA SER A 184 5.03 -0.78 8.32
C SER A 184 3.72 -1.57 8.39
N LEU A 185 3.80 -2.88 8.21
CA LEU A 185 2.64 -3.77 8.09
C LEU A 185 2.53 -4.68 9.32
N ILE A 186 1.36 -4.72 9.94
CA ILE A 186 1.07 -5.55 11.09
C ILE A 186 -0.15 -6.42 10.76
N GLY A 187 0.08 -7.72 10.57
CA GLY A 187 -0.98 -8.69 10.30
C GLY A 187 -1.34 -9.53 11.54
N SER A 188 -2.38 -10.36 11.41
CA SER A 188 -2.79 -11.27 12.48
C SER A 188 -1.96 -12.55 12.54
N SER A 189 -2.21 -13.37 13.56
CA SER A 189 -1.57 -14.69 13.73
C SER A 189 -1.79 -15.64 12.54
N GLN A 190 -2.88 -15.46 11.78
CA GLN A 190 -3.27 -16.33 10.67
C GLN A 190 -3.11 -15.66 9.29
N GLY A 191 -2.83 -14.35 9.26
CA GLY A 191 -2.76 -13.56 8.02
C GLY A 191 -1.42 -13.66 7.29
N LEU A 192 -1.35 -12.97 6.14
CA LEU A 192 -0.12 -12.71 5.38
C LEU A 192 0.25 -11.22 5.50
N GLY A 193 1.54 -10.88 5.41
CA GLY A 193 1.94 -9.47 5.34
C GLY A 193 1.61 -8.91 3.96
N ILE A 194 2.22 -9.51 2.94
CA ILE A 194 1.99 -9.17 1.54
C ILE A 194 1.70 -10.46 0.76
N PHE A 195 0.68 -10.44 -0.08
CA PHE A 195 0.35 -11.52 -1.00
C PHE A 195 0.31 -11.04 -2.44
N LEU A 196 1.08 -11.69 -3.32
CA LEU A 196 1.11 -11.47 -4.76
C LEU A 196 0.60 -12.74 -5.45
N GLU A 197 -0.48 -12.65 -6.21
CA GLU A 197 -1.01 -13.78 -6.99
C GLU A 197 -1.23 -13.36 -8.44
N LYS A 198 -0.78 -14.20 -9.39
CA LYS A 198 -0.78 -13.87 -10.83
C LYS A 198 -0.21 -12.48 -11.12
N SER A 199 0.79 -12.08 -10.35
CA SER A 199 1.26 -10.69 -10.32
C SER A 199 2.73 -10.64 -10.71
N ASP A 200 3.07 -9.81 -11.71
CA ASP A 200 4.35 -9.86 -12.40
C ASP A 200 5.15 -8.57 -12.25
N GLY A 201 6.48 -8.69 -12.16
CA GLY A 201 7.39 -7.54 -12.23
C GLY A 201 7.29 -6.56 -11.05
N ASN A 202 6.63 -6.92 -9.94
CA ASN A 202 6.45 -6.05 -8.78
C ASN A 202 7.72 -5.95 -7.94
N THR A 203 7.91 -4.82 -7.25
CA THR A 203 9.01 -4.62 -6.31
C THR A 203 8.50 -4.42 -4.89
N VAL A 204 8.87 -5.34 -3.99
CA VAL A 204 8.59 -5.27 -2.56
C VAL A 204 9.90 -5.01 -1.82
N SER A 205 10.09 -3.80 -1.28
CA SER A 205 11.37 -3.45 -0.67
C SER A 205 11.31 -2.58 0.57
N HIS A 206 12.25 -2.78 1.49
CA HIS A 206 12.39 -1.95 2.70
C HIS A 206 11.15 -1.89 3.59
N ASN A 207 10.23 -2.86 3.50
CA ASN A 207 9.07 -2.93 4.37
C ASN A 207 9.45 -3.57 5.72
N ILE A 208 8.77 -3.12 6.77
CA ILE A 208 8.77 -3.76 8.09
C ILE A 208 7.46 -4.53 8.21
N ILE A 209 7.53 -5.85 8.31
CA ILE A 209 6.37 -6.74 8.32
C ILE A 209 6.38 -7.53 9.63
N GLY A 210 5.48 -7.20 10.54
CA GLY A 210 5.19 -8.01 11.72
C GLY A 210 3.98 -8.87 11.42
N ASN A 211 4.14 -10.18 11.24
CA ASN A 211 3.02 -11.01 10.86
C ASN A 211 3.10 -12.44 11.40
N GLY A 212 1.94 -13.05 11.60
CA GLY A 212 1.80 -14.34 12.27
C GLY A 212 2.19 -15.56 11.45
N TRP A 213 1.63 -15.74 10.26
CA TRP A 213 1.81 -16.98 9.50
C TRP A 213 3.01 -16.91 8.55
N GLN A 214 2.91 -16.11 7.49
CA GLN A 214 4.00 -15.84 6.54
C GLN A 214 4.18 -14.34 6.29
N GLY A 215 5.40 -13.87 6.07
CA GLY A 215 5.64 -12.46 5.78
C GLY A 215 5.17 -12.05 4.39
N ILE A 216 5.79 -12.63 3.35
CA ILE A 216 5.49 -12.33 1.95
C ILE A 216 5.24 -13.64 1.20
N LEU A 217 4.10 -13.76 0.52
CA LEU A 217 3.77 -14.90 -0.33
C LEU A 217 3.81 -14.48 -1.81
N ILE A 218 4.67 -15.14 -2.58
CA ILE A 218 4.68 -15.14 -4.04
C ILE A 218 3.87 -16.36 -4.48
N GLY A 219 2.58 -16.12 -4.74
CA GLY A 219 1.61 -17.14 -5.15
C GLY A 219 1.64 -17.42 -6.64
N SER A 220 0.85 -18.42 -7.05
CA SER A 220 0.90 -19.04 -8.37
C SER A 220 0.78 -18.04 -9.52
N GLY A 221 1.59 -18.24 -10.56
CA GLY A 221 1.58 -17.42 -11.76
C GLY A 221 2.24 -16.06 -11.58
N SER A 222 3.06 -15.86 -10.54
CA SER A 222 3.73 -14.59 -10.26
C SER A 222 5.21 -14.67 -10.64
N SER A 223 5.63 -13.87 -11.62
CA SER A 223 6.96 -13.94 -12.24
C SER A 223 7.69 -12.60 -12.23
N GLY A 224 9.02 -12.64 -12.20
CA GLY A 224 9.84 -11.42 -12.30
C GLY A 224 9.76 -10.47 -11.10
N ASN A 225 9.15 -10.87 -9.98
CA ASN A 225 9.03 -10.02 -8.80
C ASN A 225 10.35 -9.90 -8.03
N ARG A 226 10.53 -8.77 -7.35
CA ARG A 226 11.74 -8.43 -6.60
C ARG A 226 11.40 -8.20 -5.14
N VAL A 227 11.85 -9.08 -4.25
CA VAL A 227 11.65 -8.96 -2.80
C VAL A 227 12.99 -8.67 -2.12
N ILE A 228 13.23 -7.41 -1.75
CA ILE A 228 14.57 -6.91 -1.42
C ILE A 228 14.59 -6.13 -0.09
N ASN A 229 15.54 -6.43 0.80
CA ASN A 229 15.80 -5.63 2.01
C ASN A 229 14.59 -5.45 2.96
N ASN A 230 13.63 -6.37 2.97
CA ASN A 230 12.52 -6.32 3.93
C ASN A 230 12.96 -6.85 5.30
N THR A 231 12.37 -6.32 6.36
CA THR A 231 12.51 -6.82 7.73
C THR A 231 11.20 -7.49 8.12
N ILE A 232 11.22 -8.80 8.28
CA ILE A 232 10.05 -9.64 8.52
C ILE A 232 10.20 -10.28 9.90
N GLN A 233 9.19 -10.14 10.76
CA GLN A 233 9.27 -10.51 12.16
C GLN A 233 8.02 -11.27 12.61
N PHE A 234 8.21 -12.11 13.62
CA PHE A 234 7.16 -12.87 14.32
C PHE A 234 6.39 -13.88 13.47
N VAL A 235 7.01 -14.32 12.36
CA VAL A 235 6.42 -15.33 11.47
C VAL A 235 6.56 -16.73 12.07
N GLN A 236 5.52 -17.54 11.93
CA GLN A 236 5.46 -18.91 12.43
C GLN A 236 5.93 -19.93 11.37
N GLN A 237 5.63 -19.70 10.09
CA GLN A 237 5.98 -20.64 9.01
C GLN A 237 7.22 -20.17 8.24
N ALA A 238 7.13 -19.01 7.58
CA ALA A 238 8.21 -18.54 6.73
C ALA A 238 8.22 -17.02 6.61
N GLY A 239 9.42 -16.44 6.48
CA GLY A 239 9.53 -15.03 6.13
C GLY A 239 8.98 -14.77 4.72
N ILE A 240 9.41 -15.58 3.75
CA ILE A 240 9.00 -15.46 2.35
C ILE A 240 8.64 -16.85 1.84
N SER A 241 7.55 -16.99 1.10
CA SER A 241 7.09 -18.26 0.52
C SER A 241 6.88 -18.16 -0.98
N PHE A 242 7.16 -19.25 -1.68
CA PHE A 242 6.76 -19.48 -3.07
C PHE A 242 5.71 -20.59 -3.12
N GLU A 243 4.60 -20.36 -3.79
CA GLU A 243 3.56 -21.36 -4.02
C GLU A 243 3.13 -21.40 -5.48
N GLY A 244 3.06 -22.60 -6.07
CA GLY A 244 2.73 -22.80 -7.47
C GLY A 244 3.87 -22.47 -8.44
N ASN A 245 3.52 -22.29 -9.71
CA ASN A 245 4.48 -22.07 -10.79
C ASN A 245 4.87 -20.59 -10.85
N ASN A 246 6.12 -20.29 -10.48
CA ASN A 246 6.67 -18.94 -10.42
C ASN A 246 8.08 -18.92 -11.02
N GLU A 247 8.39 -17.92 -11.84
CA GLU A 247 9.68 -17.84 -12.54
C GLU A 247 10.33 -16.46 -12.44
N TYR A 248 11.65 -16.42 -12.58
CA TYR A 248 12.43 -15.17 -12.68
C TYR A 248 12.31 -14.22 -11.48
N ASN A 249 11.79 -14.66 -10.34
CA ASN A 249 11.71 -13.84 -9.14
C ASN A 249 13.07 -13.73 -8.46
N SER A 250 13.31 -12.62 -7.77
CA SER A 250 14.55 -12.35 -7.03
C SER A 250 14.26 -12.01 -5.58
N VAL A 251 14.79 -12.81 -4.65
CA VAL A 251 14.65 -12.62 -3.20
C VAL A 251 16.03 -12.37 -2.59
N LEU A 252 16.28 -11.13 -2.16
CA LEU A 252 17.60 -10.65 -1.79
C LEU A 252 17.64 -9.89 -0.46
N ALA A 253 18.57 -10.26 0.41
CA ALA A 253 18.97 -9.48 1.59
C ALA A 253 17.84 -9.17 2.59
N ASN A 254 16.79 -9.99 2.60
CA ASN A 254 15.72 -9.89 3.59
C ASN A 254 16.20 -10.41 4.97
N LYS A 255 15.71 -9.79 6.03
CA LYS A 255 15.98 -10.13 7.42
C LYS A 255 14.74 -10.74 8.04
N ILE A 256 14.83 -11.97 8.53
CA ILE A 256 13.70 -12.72 9.08
C ILE A 256 13.92 -12.98 10.57
N ASN A 257 12.90 -12.78 11.39
CA ASN A 257 12.85 -13.25 12.77
C ASN A 257 11.58 -14.08 12.97
N CYS A 258 11.73 -15.29 13.51
CA CYS A 258 10.59 -16.16 13.79
C CYS A 258 9.82 -15.67 15.02
N LEU A 259 8.57 -16.13 15.17
CA LEU A 259 7.88 -16.02 16.45
C LEU A 259 8.68 -16.81 17.52
N PRO A 260 8.87 -16.26 18.74
CA PRO A 260 9.56 -16.99 19.81
C PRO A 260 8.94 -18.38 20.05
N GLY A 261 9.80 -19.41 20.08
CA GLY A 261 9.38 -20.80 20.27
C GLY A 261 8.91 -21.51 18.99
N THR A 262 9.11 -20.91 17.81
CA THR A 262 8.78 -21.52 16.52
C THR A 262 10.02 -21.68 15.63
N ASP A 263 10.02 -22.74 14.83
CA ASP A 263 11.03 -22.99 13.79
C ASP A 263 10.47 -22.55 12.44
N CYS A 264 10.66 -21.27 12.10
CA CYS A 264 10.26 -20.73 10.79
C CYS A 264 11.38 -20.84 9.76
N LEU A 265 11.04 -20.74 8.48
CA LEU A 265 11.98 -20.70 7.36
C LEU A 265 12.28 -19.26 6.93
N ILE A 266 13.50 -19.00 6.44
CA ILE A 266 13.81 -17.73 5.76
C ILE A 266 13.02 -17.64 4.46
N VAL A 267 13.13 -18.68 3.63
CA VAL A 267 12.38 -18.84 2.38
C VAL A 267 11.83 -20.25 2.36
N SER A 268 10.51 -20.37 2.18
CA SER A 268 9.82 -21.63 1.94
C SER A 268 9.48 -21.77 0.46
N VAL A 269 9.48 -23.00 -0.02
CA VAL A 269 9.14 -23.37 -1.39
C VAL A 269 8.13 -24.50 -1.32
N GLY A 270 6.95 -24.28 -1.91
CA GLY A 270 5.89 -25.29 -2.02
C GLY A 270 6.16 -26.33 -3.11
N ASP A 271 5.10 -27.06 -3.48
CA ASP A 271 5.06 -27.94 -4.65
C ASP A 271 4.39 -27.15 -5.80
N PRO A 272 5.01 -27.04 -7.00
CA PRO A 272 6.26 -27.67 -7.44
C PRO A 272 7.54 -27.04 -6.88
N PRO A 273 8.69 -27.76 -6.94
CA PRO A 273 9.99 -27.22 -6.55
C PRO A 273 10.29 -25.88 -7.22
N LEU A 274 11.10 -25.05 -6.54
CA LEU A 274 11.46 -23.72 -7.02
C LEU A 274 12.08 -23.79 -8.41
N SER A 275 11.51 -23.07 -9.37
CA SER A 275 12.09 -22.96 -10.71
C SER A 275 13.53 -22.43 -10.61
N PRO A 276 14.48 -23.01 -11.37
CA PRO A 276 15.90 -22.59 -11.34
C PRO A 276 16.12 -21.16 -11.85
N THR A 277 15.11 -20.54 -12.45
CA THR A 277 15.14 -19.14 -12.88
C THR A 277 14.98 -18.16 -11.72
N ASN A 278 14.45 -18.60 -10.57
CA ASN A 278 14.35 -17.79 -9.37
C ASN A 278 15.71 -17.67 -8.67
N LYS A 279 16.01 -16.48 -8.15
CA LYS A 279 17.28 -16.17 -7.48
C LYS A 279 17.05 -15.82 -6.02
N VAL A 280 17.45 -16.71 -5.11
CA VAL A 280 17.33 -16.51 -3.66
C VAL A 280 18.72 -16.44 -3.03
N HIS A 281 19.10 -15.29 -2.48
CA HIS A 281 20.45 -15.10 -1.91
C HIS A 281 20.52 -13.99 -0.86
N GLY A 282 21.50 -14.07 0.05
CA GLY A 282 21.77 -13.02 1.04
C GLY A 282 20.72 -12.82 2.13
N ASN A 283 19.62 -13.59 2.11
CA ASN A 283 18.58 -13.56 3.15
C ASN A 283 19.10 -14.25 4.42
N ARG A 284 18.76 -13.71 5.59
CA ARG A 284 19.28 -14.22 6.86
C ARG A 284 18.27 -14.09 7.99
N PHE A 285 18.43 -14.93 9.00
CA PHE A 285 17.81 -14.68 10.29
C PHE A 285 18.45 -13.47 10.97
N VAL A 286 17.66 -12.72 11.72
CA VAL A 286 18.11 -11.72 12.69
C VAL A 286 17.62 -12.14 14.07
N ARG A 287 18.53 -12.07 15.05
CA ARG A 287 18.24 -12.34 16.46
C ARG A 287 17.78 -11.07 17.15
#